data_AF-A0A9X1YXR9-F1
#
_entry.id   AF-A0A9X1YXR9-F1
#
_cell.length_a   1.000
_cell.length_b   1.000
_cell.length_c   1.000
_cell.angle_alpha   90.00
_cell.angle_beta   90.00
_cell.angle_gamma   90.00
#
_symmetry.space_group_name_H-M   'P 1'
#
loop_
_entity.id
_entity.type
_entity.pdbx_description
1 polymer ?
#
loop_
_entity_poly.entity_id
_entity_poly.type
_entity_poly.pdbx_seq_one_letter_code
_entity_poly.pdbx_strand_id
1 'polypeptide(L)'
;MSQEHTPDFTQLPAGAVAFPEASEVFVADQQELARHLHPLLSVDASRINPQWSGHLHLLSPLEPDEGLVGELTEDWFLHSDLVKTNWIGFKLEDGRYRLCGDPRYFFLHPDNTQLHEAEPRQVKKLQAYYAEQQASFEATRQHYREHGHLVRTDWEDAGRWSLSSLWAVTSMVAPTGWKPWNSPCTSSKPMTTAVTPRSGP
;
A
#
# COMPACT_ATOMS: atom_id res chain seq x y z
N MET A 1 -1.99 -39.53 -7.54
CA MET A 1 -1.23 -38.35 -8.01
C MET A 1 -2.14 -37.16 -7.85
N SER A 2 -1.88 -36.32 -6.87
CA SER A 2 -2.65 -35.08 -6.69
C SER A 2 -2.29 -34.16 -7.84
N GLN A 3 -3.29 -33.75 -8.63
CA GLN A 3 -3.10 -32.72 -9.64
C GLN A 3 -2.74 -31.43 -8.92
N GLU A 4 -1.51 -30.92 -9.13
CA GLU A 4 -1.17 -29.56 -8.70
C GLU A 4 -1.96 -28.60 -9.58
N HIS A 5 -3.06 -28.10 -9.05
CA HIS A 5 -3.82 -27.03 -9.67
C HIS A 5 -3.10 -25.72 -9.35
N THR A 6 -2.47 -25.11 -10.35
CA THR A 6 -1.95 -23.75 -10.20
C THR A 6 -3.11 -22.84 -9.83
N PRO A 7 -3.08 -22.16 -8.66
CA PRO A 7 -4.18 -21.30 -8.26
C PRO A 7 -4.33 -20.14 -9.24
N ASP A 8 -5.58 -19.81 -9.57
CA ASP A 8 -5.90 -18.61 -10.34
C ASP A 8 -5.75 -17.39 -9.44
N PHE A 9 -4.62 -16.69 -9.59
CA PHE A 9 -4.29 -15.49 -8.82
C PHE A 9 -5.15 -14.27 -9.16
N THR A 10 -6.07 -14.36 -10.13
CA THR A 10 -7.07 -13.31 -10.38
C THR A 10 -8.26 -13.41 -9.43
N GLN A 11 -8.45 -14.58 -8.80
CA GLN A 11 -9.55 -14.88 -7.89
C GLN A 11 -9.14 -14.67 -6.44
N LEU A 12 -10.14 -14.37 -5.60
CA LEU A 12 -9.93 -14.41 -4.16
C LEU A 12 -9.71 -15.85 -3.68
N PRO A 13 -8.82 -16.05 -2.68
CA PRO A 13 -8.79 -17.29 -1.93
C PRO A 13 -10.17 -17.62 -1.33
N ALA A 14 -10.52 -18.90 -1.29
CA ALA A 14 -11.82 -19.33 -0.76
C ALA A 14 -12.03 -18.86 0.69
N GLY A 15 -13.13 -18.14 0.92
CA GLY A 15 -13.47 -17.58 2.23
C GLY A 15 -12.77 -16.26 2.57
N ALA A 16 -11.98 -15.70 1.65
CA ALA A 16 -11.43 -14.36 1.82
C ALA A 16 -12.44 -13.28 1.38
N VAL A 17 -12.33 -12.09 1.97
CA VAL A 17 -13.16 -10.92 1.67
C VAL A 17 -12.25 -9.81 1.14
N ALA A 18 -12.44 -9.39 -0.11
CA ALA A 18 -11.70 -8.25 -0.66
C ALA A 18 -12.27 -6.93 -0.15
N PHE A 19 -11.39 -5.96 0.09
CA PHE A 19 -11.74 -4.58 0.44
C PHE A 19 -12.77 -4.47 1.59
N PRO A 20 -12.53 -5.12 2.74
CA PRO A 20 -13.45 -5.04 3.88
C PRO A 20 -13.67 -3.59 4.31
N GLU A 21 -14.82 -3.27 4.89
CA GLU A 21 -15.05 -1.93 5.40
C GLU A 21 -14.17 -1.65 6.61
N ALA A 22 -13.76 -0.40 6.81
CA ALA A 22 -12.94 0.01 7.96
C ALA A 22 -13.56 -0.41 9.31
N SER A 23 -14.90 -0.42 9.40
CA SER A 23 -15.63 -0.83 10.61
C SER A 23 -15.50 -2.31 10.96
N GLU A 24 -15.17 -3.14 9.97
CA GLU A 24 -14.93 -4.58 10.14
C GLU A 24 -13.47 -4.86 10.51
N VAL A 25 -12.57 -3.90 10.26
CA VAL A 25 -11.13 -4.06 10.41
C VAL A 25 -10.58 -3.37 11.65
N PHE A 26 -10.98 -2.13 11.91
CA PHE A 26 -10.47 -1.34 13.02
C PHE A 26 -11.50 -1.25 14.15
N VAL A 27 -11.03 -1.07 15.38
CA VAL A 27 -11.88 -0.78 16.54
C VAL A 27 -12.62 0.54 16.36
N ALA A 28 -13.78 0.69 17.03
CA ALA A 28 -14.71 1.80 16.79
C ALA A 28 -14.13 3.20 17.07
N ASP A 29 -13.18 3.29 17.99
CA ASP A 29 -12.48 4.51 18.40
C ASP A 29 -11.19 4.77 17.59
N GLN A 30 -10.84 3.92 16.60
CA GLN A 30 -9.69 4.08 15.72
C GLN A 30 -10.02 3.92 14.23
N GLN A 31 -11.25 4.28 13.83
CA GLN A 31 -11.68 4.18 12.42
C GLN A 31 -10.86 5.08 11.49
N GLU A 32 -10.27 6.14 12.02
CA GLU A 32 -9.38 7.06 11.30
C GLU A 32 -8.12 6.39 10.75
N LEU A 33 -7.72 5.21 11.27
CA LEU A 33 -6.61 4.44 10.73
C LEU A 33 -6.80 4.08 9.26
N ALA A 34 -8.05 3.99 8.79
CA ALA A 34 -8.36 3.77 7.37
C ALA A 34 -7.89 4.91 6.44
N ARG A 35 -7.53 6.08 7.00
CA ARG A 35 -6.89 7.17 6.23
C ARG A 35 -5.42 6.88 5.92
N HIS A 36 -4.78 6.04 6.71
CA HIS A 36 -3.34 5.73 6.63
C HIS A 36 -3.06 4.30 6.19
N LEU A 37 -4.07 3.42 6.29
CA LEU A 37 -3.97 2.00 6.00
C LEU A 37 -5.19 1.56 5.18
N HIS A 38 -4.98 1.18 3.93
CA HIS A 38 -6.02 0.58 3.11
C HIS A 38 -6.28 -0.86 3.51
N PRO A 39 -7.52 -1.23 3.88
CA PRO A 39 -7.89 -2.62 4.05
C PRO A 39 -8.01 -3.32 2.70
N LEU A 40 -7.08 -4.23 2.40
CA LEU A 40 -7.03 -4.89 1.10
C LEU A 40 -7.82 -6.21 1.09
N LEU A 41 -7.65 -7.01 2.14
CA LEU A 41 -8.13 -8.38 2.18
C LEU A 41 -8.36 -8.82 3.62
N SER A 42 -9.42 -9.56 3.88
CA SER A 42 -9.61 -10.33 5.10
C SER A 42 -9.55 -11.81 4.79
N VAL A 43 -8.88 -12.59 5.64
CA VAL A 43 -8.79 -14.05 5.52
C VAL A 43 -9.18 -14.67 6.86
N ASP A 44 -9.99 -15.73 6.81
CA ASP A 44 -10.28 -16.53 7.99
C ASP A 44 -8.98 -17.16 8.55
N ALA A 45 -8.64 -16.81 9.78
CA ALA A 45 -7.42 -17.25 10.45
C ALA A 45 -7.34 -18.79 10.53
N SER A 46 -8.49 -19.47 10.59
CA SER A 46 -8.56 -20.93 10.68
C SER A 46 -8.00 -21.62 9.43
N ARG A 47 -7.93 -20.91 8.31
CA ARG A 47 -7.33 -21.38 7.04
C ARG A 47 -5.81 -21.47 7.11
N ILE A 48 -5.19 -20.69 7.99
CA ILE A 48 -3.74 -20.72 8.23
C ILE A 48 -3.42 -21.70 9.35
N ASN A 49 -4.16 -21.61 10.46
CA ASN A 49 -4.05 -22.52 11.58
C ASN A 49 -5.45 -22.85 12.10
N PRO A 50 -5.91 -24.11 12.06
CA PRO A 50 -7.26 -24.50 12.50
C PRO A 50 -7.60 -24.17 13.96
N GLN A 51 -6.60 -23.89 14.80
CA GLN A 51 -6.79 -23.48 16.20
C GLN A 51 -7.05 -21.97 16.35
N TRP A 52 -6.84 -21.19 15.30
CA TRP A 52 -7.11 -19.76 15.29
C TRP A 52 -8.55 -19.50 14.84
N SER A 53 -9.09 -18.37 15.30
CA SER A 53 -10.47 -17.94 15.02
C SER A 53 -10.49 -16.46 14.66
N GLY A 54 -11.48 -16.06 13.85
CA GLY A 54 -11.65 -14.66 13.42
C GLY A 54 -10.95 -14.37 12.10
N HIS A 55 -10.92 -13.10 11.71
CA HIS A 55 -10.29 -12.65 10.48
C HIS A 55 -8.93 -12.02 10.75
N LEU A 56 -7.98 -12.29 9.85
CA LEU A 56 -6.74 -11.54 9.72
C LEU A 56 -6.89 -10.61 8.51
N HIS A 57 -6.57 -9.34 8.71
CA HIS A 57 -6.65 -8.31 7.69
C HIS A 57 -5.26 -7.98 7.15
N LEU A 58 -5.15 -7.97 5.82
CA LEU A 58 -4.01 -7.43 5.09
C LEU A 58 -4.25 -5.94 4.84
N LEU A 59 -3.29 -5.14 5.28
CA LEU A 59 -3.32 -3.68 5.18
C LEU A 59 -2.20 -3.18 4.30
N SER A 60 -2.45 -2.10 3.56
CA SER A 60 -1.42 -1.38 2.81
C SER A 60 -1.26 0.03 3.39
N PRO A 61 -0.08 0.40 3.91
CA PRO A 61 0.17 1.76 4.37
C PRO A 61 0.26 2.73 3.18
N LEU A 62 -0.31 3.93 3.34
CA LEU A 62 -0.25 5.00 2.35
C LEU A 62 1.00 5.87 2.49
N GLU A 63 1.86 5.59 3.47
CA GLU A 63 3.13 6.27 3.63
C GLU A 63 4.27 5.29 3.92
N PRO A 64 5.51 5.69 3.56
CA PRO A 64 5.87 6.94 2.90
C PRO A 64 5.67 6.85 1.39
N ASP A 65 5.74 7.99 0.70
CA ASP A 65 5.90 8.03 -0.76
C ASP A 65 7.25 7.42 -1.17
N GLU A 66 8.30 7.66 -0.39
CA GLU A 66 9.63 7.07 -0.55
C GLU A 66 10.22 6.72 0.83
N GLY A 67 10.83 5.54 0.96
CA GLY A 67 11.47 5.10 2.22
C GLY A 67 10.71 3.99 2.94
N LEU A 68 10.84 3.94 4.28
CA LEU A 68 10.16 2.99 5.15
C LEU A 68 8.99 3.62 5.91
N VAL A 69 7.90 2.87 6.13
CA VAL A 69 6.78 3.33 6.96
C VAL A 69 7.28 3.67 8.37
N GLY A 70 6.88 4.83 8.90
CA GLY A 70 7.34 5.34 10.19
C GLY A 70 8.65 6.14 10.18
N GLU A 71 9.42 6.14 9.08
CA GLU A 71 10.69 6.88 8.98
C GLU A 71 10.51 8.39 9.19
N LEU A 72 9.41 8.96 8.67
CA LEU A 72 9.13 10.40 8.77
C LEU A 72 8.79 10.88 10.20
N THR A 73 8.56 9.96 11.14
CA THR A 73 8.19 10.28 12.53
C THR A 73 9.21 9.74 13.55
N GLU A 74 10.33 9.20 13.09
CA GLU A 74 11.33 8.51 13.93
C GLU A 74 11.94 9.44 14.99
N ASP A 75 12.21 10.70 14.63
CA ASP A 75 12.78 11.72 15.53
C ASP A 75 11.76 12.37 16.50
N TRP A 76 10.49 11.94 16.47
CA TRP A 76 9.39 12.61 17.19
C TRP A 76 8.88 11.86 18.42
N PHE A 77 9.55 10.79 18.85
CA PHE A 77 9.14 9.95 20.00
C PHE A 77 7.71 9.38 19.89
N LEU A 78 7.22 9.16 18.67
CA LEU A 78 5.89 8.61 18.39
C LEU A 78 5.90 7.07 18.25
N HIS A 79 7.08 6.47 18.38
CA HIS A 79 7.34 5.05 18.21
C HIS A 79 7.29 4.31 19.55
N SER A 80 7.03 3.01 19.50
CA SER A 80 7.00 2.07 20.62
C SER A 80 7.61 0.73 20.22
N ASP A 81 7.73 -0.20 21.17
CA ASP A 81 8.28 -1.54 20.87
C ASP A 81 7.52 -2.28 19.76
N LEU A 82 6.20 -2.03 19.67
CA LEU A 82 5.28 -2.67 18.73
C LEU A 82 4.91 -1.79 17.55
N VAL A 83 5.29 -0.52 17.52
CA VAL A 83 5.02 0.41 16.41
C VAL A 83 6.28 1.22 16.16
N LYS A 84 7.05 0.84 15.15
CA LYS A 84 8.33 1.47 14.83
C LYS A 84 8.60 1.41 13.33
N THR A 85 9.67 2.03 12.85
CA THR A 85 10.03 2.03 11.43
C THR A 85 9.95 0.62 10.83
N ASN A 86 9.17 0.49 9.77
CA ASN A 86 8.87 -0.74 9.04
C ASN A 86 8.15 -1.84 9.84
N TRP A 87 7.50 -1.49 10.95
CA TRP A 87 6.80 -2.44 11.83
C TRP A 87 5.57 -1.82 12.49
N ILE A 88 4.38 -2.34 12.17
CA ILE A 88 3.11 -1.85 12.72
C ILE A 88 2.39 -2.99 13.45
N GLY A 89 2.34 -2.91 14.77
CA GLY A 89 1.71 -3.89 15.63
C GLY A 89 0.26 -3.55 15.94
N PHE A 90 -0.60 -4.56 15.83
CA PHE A 90 -2.00 -4.49 16.23
C PHE A 90 -2.31 -5.53 17.30
N LYS A 91 -3.20 -5.15 18.22
CA LYS A 91 -3.89 -6.08 19.11
C LYS A 91 -5.24 -6.42 18.49
N LEU A 92 -5.61 -7.68 18.56
CA LEU A 92 -6.94 -8.15 18.20
C LEU A 92 -7.93 -7.89 19.36
N GLU A 93 -9.01 -7.19 19.08
CA GLU A 93 -10.14 -6.93 19.97
C GLU A 93 -11.44 -7.23 19.24
N ASP A 94 -12.11 -8.33 19.64
CA ASP A 94 -13.32 -8.84 18.98
C ASP A 94 -13.19 -8.97 17.45
N GLY A 95 -12.03 -9.48 17.01
CA GLY A 95 -11.71 -9.66 15.59
C GLY A 95 -11.28 -8.39 14.85
N ARG A 96 -11.18 -7.24 15.53
CA ARG A 96 -10.74 -5.96 14.96
C ARG A 96 -9.38 -5.55 15.49
N TYR A 97 -8.66 -4.78 14.70
CA TYR A 97 -7.34 -4.26 15.00
C TYR A 97 -7.41 -2.97 15.80
N ARG A 98 -6.71 -2.97 16.93
CA ARG A 98 -6.31 -1.78 17.69
C ARG A 98 -4.82 -1.56 17.49
N LEU A 99 -4.42 -0.36 17.09
CA LEU A 99 -3.00 0.00 16.99
C LEU A 99 -2.35 -0.05 18.38
N CYS A 100 -1.21 -0.74 18.49
CA CYS A 100 -0.45 -0.87 19.74
C CYS A 100 0.50 0.32 20.01
N GLY A 101 0.15 1.52 19.56
CA GLY A 101 0.97 2.72 19.64
C GLY A 101 0.16 3.98 19.39
N ASP A 102 0.85 5.11 19.31
CA ASP A 102 0.25 6.41 19.05
C ASP A 102 -0.14 6.52 17.55
N PRO A 103 -1.40 6.79 17.19
CA PRO A 103 -1.80 7.02 15.80
C PRO A 103 -1.02 8.14 15.08
N ARG A 104 -0.45 9.08 15.85
CA ARG A 104 0.49 10.09 15.34
C ARG A 104 1.76 9.49 14.72
N TYR A 105 2.04 8.21 14.92
CA TYR A 105 3.03 7.45 14.16
C TYR A 105 2.95 7.72 12.65
N PHE A 106 1.74 7.88 12.11
CA PHE A 106 1.57 8.29 10.72
C PHE A 106 1.80 9.79 10.56
N PHE A 107 2.71 10.18 9.68
CA PHE A 107 3.13 11.56 9.48
C PHE A 107 1.93 12.49 9.25
N LEU A 108 1.00 12.11 8.37
CA LEU A 108 -0.19 12.92 8.07
C LEU A 108 -1.32 12.86 9.11
N HIS A 109 -1.10 12.24 10.27
CA HIS A 109 -2.09 12.28 11.35
C HIS A 109 -2.43 13.74 11.70
N PRO A 110 -3.72 14.12 11.83
CA PRO A 110 -4.12 15.52 11.99
C PRO A 110 -3.52 16.23 13.22
N ASP A 111 -3.19 15.46 14.27
CA ASP A 111 -2.60 16.00 15.50
C ASP A 111 -1.07 16.22 15.42
N ASN A 112 -0.43 15.94 14.28
CA ASN A 112 1.00 16.19 14.04
C ASN A 112 1.29 17.64 13.61
N THR A 113 0.59 18.62 14.18
CA THR A 113 0.66 20.03 13.74
C THR A 113 2.09 20.60 13.74
N GLN A 114 2.86 20.36 14.80
CA GLN A 114 4.25 20.84 14.92
C GLN A 114 5.18 20.22 13.86
N LEU A 115 4.99 18.94 13.56
CA LEU A 115 5.72 18.23 12.51
C LEU A 115 5.34 18.75 11.12
N HIS A 116 4.06 19.03 10.91
CA HIS A 116 3.56 19.61 9.65
C HIS A 116 4.09 21.02 9.42
N GLU A 117 4.18 21.83 10.47
CA GLU A 117 4.76 23.18 10.42
C GLU A 117 6.27 23.15 10.15
N ALA A 118 6.99 22.16 10.68
CA ALA A 118 8.41 21.96 10.43
C ALA A 118 8.68 21.50 8.98
N GLU A 119 7.80 20.65 8.42
CA GLU A 119 8.00 20.01 7.12
C GLU A 119 6.84 20.24 6.12
N PRO A 120 6.47 21.50 5.79
CA PRO A 120 5.28 21.80 5.01
C PRO A 120 5.36 21.33 3.55
N ARG A 121 6.57 21.18 3.01
CA ARG A 121 6.79 20.61 1.68
C ARG A 121 6.48 19.11 1.66
N GLN A 122 6.89 18.40 2.71
CA GLN A 122 6.65 16.97 2.86
C GLN A 122 5.15 16.70 3.02
N VAL A 123 4.45 17.51 3.83
CA VAL A 123 2.98 17.45 3.95
C VAL A 123 2.30 17.53 2.59
N LYS A 124 2.65 18.53 1.77
CA LYS A 124 2.04 18.71 0.45
C LYS A 124 2.33 17.54 -0.50
N LYS A 125 3.57 17.02 -0.50
CA LYS A 125 3.96 15.85 -1.33
C LYS A 125 3.13 14.62 -0.92
N LEU A 126 3.08 14.35 0.38
CA LEU A 126 2.44 13.16 0.90
C LEU A 126 0.90 13.22 0.80
N GLN A 127 0.29 14.41 0.92
CA GLN A 127 -1.14 14.60 0.66
C GLN A 127 -1.50 14.30 -0.80
N ALA A 128 -0.67 14.73 -1.75
CA ALA A 128 -0.88 14.41 -3.16
C ALA A 128 -0.74 12.89 -3.40
N TYR A 129 0.26 12.26 -2.79
CA TYR A 129 0.44 10.81 -2.84
C TYR A 129 -0.76 10.05 -2.26
N TYR A 130 -1.23 10.43 -1.07
CA TYR A 130 -2.42 9.83 -0.44
C TYR A 130 -3.65 9.92 -1.33
N ALA A 131 -3.88 11.08 -1.96
CA ALA A 131 -5.01 11.25 -2.87
C ALA A 131 -4.92 10.32 -4.08
N GLU A 132 -3.72 10.14 -4.64
CA GLU A 132 -3.49 9.22 -5.76
C GLU A 132 -3.66 7.75 -5.36
N GLN A 133 -3.10 7.34 -4.22
CA GLN A 133 -3.26 5.98 -3.69
C GLN A 133 -4.72 5.68 -3.37
N GLN A 134 -5.44 6.62 -2.75
CA GLN A 134 -6.87 6.48 -2.44
C GLN A 134 -7.70 6.30 -3.72
N ALA A 135 -7.46 7.13 -4.74
CA ALA A 135 -8.15 7.00 -6.03
C ALA A 135 -7.87 5.64 -6.68
N SER A 136 -6.62 5.17 -6.61
CA SER A 136 -6.26 3.85 -7.14
C SER A 136 -6.93 2.70 -6.36
N PHE A 137 -6.98 2.80 -5.03
CA PHE A 137 -7.65 1.83 -4.17
C PHE A 137 -9.15 1.74 -4.49
N GLU A 138 -9.82 2.89 -4.61
CA GLU A 138 -11.24 2.96 -4.95
C GLU A 138 -11.54 2.41 -6.34
N ALA A 139 -10.70 2.71 -7.33
CA ALA A 139 -10.84 2.18 -8.69
C ALA A 139 -10.70 0.65 -8.72
N THR A 140 -9.72 0.08 -8.01
CA THR A 140 -9.54 -1.38 -7.93
C THR A 140 -10.69 -2.03 -7.18
N ARG A 141 -11.16 -1.43 -6.07
CA ARG A 141 -12.33 -1.90 -5.33
C ARG A 141 -13.59 -1.89 -6.17
N GLN A 142 -13.81 -0.85 -6.98
CA GLN A 142 -14.92 -0.78 -7.92
C GLN A 142 -14.81 -1.85 -9.00
N HIS A 143 -13.64 -1.99 -9.63
CA HIS A 143 -13.41 -3.04 -10.63
C HIS A 143 -13.70 -4.43 -10.07
N TYR A 144 -13.23 -4.73 -8.86
CA TYR A 144 -13.52 -6.01 -8.20
C TYR A 144 -15.03 -6.21 -7.98
N ARG A 145 -15.78 -5.18 -7.60
CA ARG A 145 -17.24 -5.26 -7.45
C ARG A 145 -17.96 -5.54 -8.77
N GLU A 146 -17.46 -4.98 -9.86
CA GLU A 146 -18.07 -5.12 -11.20
C GLU A 146 -17.73 -6.45 -11.86
N HIS A 147 -16.50 -6.93 -11.68
CA HIS A 147 -15.95 -8.06 -12.45
C HIS A 147 -15.57 -9.29 -11.62
N GLY A 148 -15.47 -9.17 -10.29
CA GLY A 148 -15.05 -10.27 -9.41
C GLY A 148 -13.55 -10.60 -9.45
N HIS A 149 -12.75 -9.84 -10.21
CA HIS A 149 -11.31 -10.04 -10.37
C HIS A 149 -10.50 -8.96 -9.65
N LEU A 150 -9.46 -9.38 -8.93
CA LEU A 150 -8.54 -8.46 -8.23
C LEU A 150 -7.57 -7.75 -9.19
N VAL A 151 -7.27 -8.39 -10.32
CA VAL A 151 -6.31 -7.90 -11.31
C VAL A 151 -7.06 -7.48 -12.57
N ARG A 152 -6.73 -6.30 -13.09
CA ARG A 152 -7.09 -5.90 -14.46
C ARG A 152 -6.12 -6.57 -15.43
N THR A 153 -6.64 -7.46 -16.27
CA THR A 153 -5.84 -8.23 -17.24
C THR A 153 -5.80 -7.60 -18.64
N ASP A 154 -6.47 -6.46 -18.83
CA ASP A 154 -6.52 -5.69 -20.08
C ASP A 154 -5.28 -4.79 -20.22
N TRP A 155 -4.15 -5.40 -20.56
CA TRP A 155 -2.91 -4.69 -20.89
C TRP A 155 -3.02 -3.73 -22.09
N GLU A 156 -4.11 -3.81 -22.88
CA GLU A 156 -4.30 -3.02 -24.10
C GLU A 156 -4.72 -1.56 -23.83
N ASP A 157 -5.15 -1.21 -22.60
CA ASP A 157 -5.50 0.16 -22.19
C ASP A 157 -4.40 0.87 -21.38
N ALA A 158 -3.17 0.33 -21.40
CA ALA A 158 -2.01 0.83 -20.64
C ALA A 158 -1.55 2.27 -20.98
N GLY A 159 -2.18 2.94 -21.95
CA GLY A 159 -1.91 4.34 -22.28
C GLY A 159 -2.47 5.37 -21.30
N ARG A 160 -3.23 4.96 -20.27
CA ARG A 160 -3.96 5.87 -19.36
C ARG A 160 -3.63 5.73 -17.87
N TRP A 161 -2.57 5.01 -17.48
CA TRP A 161 -2.29 4.80 -16.04
C TRP A 161 -1.03 5.52 -15.54
N SER A 162 -1.14 6.09 -14.35
CA SER A 162 0.02 6.51 -13.54
C SER A 162 0.63 5.28 -12.84
N LEU A 163 1.90 5.39 -12.48
CA LEU A 163 2.69 4.33 -11.83
C LEU A 163 2.05 3.78 -10.53
N SER A 164 1.12 4.52 -9.94
CA SER A 164 0.44 4.19 -8.69
C SER A 164 -0.59 3.07 -8.80
N SER A 165 -1.26 2.94 -9.96
CA SER A 165 -2.21 1.84 -10.18
C SER A 165 -1.55 0.49 -10.38
N LEU A 166 -0.29 0.48 -10.84
CA LEU A 166 0.54 -0.71 -10.83
C LEU A 166 0.90 -1.11 -9.39
N TRP A 167 1.04 -0.16 -8.46
CA TRP A 167 1.42 -0.45 -7.07
C TRP A 167 0.30 -1.10 -6.25
N ALA A 168 -0.95 -0.64 -6.41
CA ALA A 168 -2.11 -1.22 -5.71
C ALA A 168 -2.33 -2.69 -6.10
N VAL A 169 -2.21 -3.02 -7.39
CA VAL A 169 -2.28 -4.40 -7.89
C VAL A 169 -1.05 -5.20 -7.46
N THR A 170 0.16 -4.64 -7.57
CA THR A 170 1.39 -5.32 -7.11
C THR A 170 1.33 -5.64 -5.61
N SER A 171 0.74 -4.78 -4.79
CA SER A 171 0.60 -5.00 -3.33
C SER A 171 -0.37 -6.12 -2.95
N MET A 172 -1.31 -6.48 -3.84
CA MET A 172 -2.23 -7.61 -3.62
C MET A 172 -1.65 -8.96 -4.07
N VAL A 173 -0.67 -8.94 -4.98
CA VAL A 173 -0.16 -10.16 -5.64
C VAL A 173 1.31 -10.45 -5.28
N ALA A 174 2.04 -9.49 -4.70
CA ALA A 174 3.44 -9.68 -4.29
C ALA A 174 3.57 -9.82 -2.76
N PRO A 175 4.28 -10.85 -2.26
CA PRO A 175 4.66 -10.91 -0.86
C PRO A 175 5.69 -9.81 -0.57
N THR A 176 5.30 -8.84 0.27
CA THR A 176 6.17 -7.92 1.03
C THR A 176 7.45 -7.41 0.35
N GLY A 177 7.45 -6.13 -0.03
CA GLY A 177 8.63 -5.26 0.12
C GLY A 177 9.79 -5.41 -0.88
N TRP A 178 9.54 -5.81 -2.13
CA TRP A 178 10.58 -5.86 -3.17
C TRP A 178 10.19 -5.01 -4.36
N LYS A 179 11.06 -4.07 -4.78
CA LYS A 179 11.00 -3.54 -6.15
C LYS A 179 11.02 -4.73 -7.11
N PRO A 180 10.19 -4.77 -8.16
CA PRO A 180 10.31 -5.81 -9.17
C PRO A 180 11.71 -5.75 -9.78
N TRP A 181 12.38 -6.90 -9.85
CA TRP A 181 13.74 -7.10 -10.40
C TRP A 181 13.89 -6.72 -11.89
N ASN A 182 12.90 -6.07 -12.51
CA ASN A 182 12.85 -5.75 -13.93
C ASN A 182 12.54 -4.28 -14.23
N SER A 183 12.89 -3.32 -13.36
CA SER A 183 13.02 -1.94 -13.83
C SER A 183 14.33 -1.82 -14.64
N PRO A 184 14.29 -1.59 -15.96
CA PRO A 184 15.52 -1.26 -16.67
C PRO A 184 16.03 0.07 -16.09
N CYS A 185 17.28 0.08 -15.63
CA CYS A 185 18.03 1.30 -15.39
C CYS A 185 18.08 2.10 -16.70
N THR A 186 17.11 2.96 -16.96
CA THR A 186 17.19 3.94 -18.05
C THR A 186 17.66 5.26 -17.47
N SER A 187 18.93 5.31 -17.08
CA SER A 187 19.68 6.55 -17.19
C SER A 187 20.00 6.79 -18.67
N SER A 188 19.03 7.27 -19.44
CA SER A 188 19.30 7.84 -20.76
C SER A 188 19.15 9.36 -20.65
N LYS A 189 20.25 10.01 -20.29
CA LYS A 189 20.46 11.41 -20.71
C LYS A 189 20.34 11.43 -22.24
N PRO A 190 19.53 12.32 -22.84
CA PRO A 190 19.51 12.46 -24.29
C PRO A 190 20.88 12.98 -24.74
N MET A 191 21.55 12.19 -25.56
CA MET A 191 22.81 12.53 -26.21
C MET A 191 22.47 13.48 -27.37
N THR A 192 22.68 14.77 -27.17
CA THR A 192 22.54 15.77 -28.23
C THR A 192 23.67 15.58 -29.24
N THR A 193 23.34 15.06 -30.41
CA THR A 193 24.24 14.96 -31.56
C THR A 193 24.43 16.35 -32.17
N ALA A 194 25.51 17.05 -31.80
CA ALA A 194 25.97 18.23 -32.52
C ALA A 194 26.91 17.80 -33.66
N VAL A 195 26.37 17.74 -34.88
CA VAL A 195 27.16 17.62 -36.12
C VAL A 195 27.84 18.97 -36.34
N THR A 196 29.17 19.00 -36.33
CA THR A 196 29.97 20.15 -36.79
C THR A 196 30.70 19.74 -38.08
N PRO A 197 30.59 20.49 -39.18
CA PRO A 197 31.36 20.20 -40.39
C PRO A 197 32.82 20.61 -40.21
N ARG A 198 33.76 19.72 -40.56
CA ARG A 198 35.18 20.05 -40.73
C ARG A 198 35.38 20.77 -42.06
N SER A 199 35.79 22.02 -42.02
CA SER A 199 36.59 22.67 -43.06
C SER A 199 38.06 22.34 -42.80
N GLY A 200 38.76 21.87 -43.83
CA GLY A 200 40.19 21.56 -43.79
C GLY A 200 41.08 22.81 -43.81
N PRO A 201 42.41 22.64 -43.76
CA PRO A 201 43.34 23.62 -44.30
C PRO A 201 43.29 23.65 -45.84
#